data_AF-A0A538KTA7-F1
#
_entry.id   AF-A0A538KTA7-F1
#
_cell.length_a   1.000
_cell.length_b   1.000
_cell.length_c   1.000
_cell.angle_alpha   90.00
_cell.angle_beta   90.00
_cell.angle_gamma   90.00
#
_symmetry.space_group_name_H-M   'P 1'
#
loop_
_entity.id
_entity.type
_entity.pdbx_description
1 polymer ?
#
loop_
_entity_poly.entity_id
_entity_poly.type
_entity_poly.pdbx_seq_one_letter_code
_entity_poly.pdbx_strand_id
1 'polypeptide(L)'
;MSDAGASHHPDLETLLRRALAPIEPPADLTDRLEARLQTITELAADELEAWELSAMRDPRNWARPAAAVVVGGAAGAALVVLRARHRAAARRRRPSGVVDAAERALREVFSEARRLAR
;
A
#
# COMPACT_ATOMS: atom_id res chain seq x y z
N MET A 1 -16.50 -34.45 36.68
CA MET A 1 -15.91 -33.09 36.76
C MET A 1 -14.91 -32.95 35.61
N SER A 2 -15.42 -32.73 34.40
CA SER A 2 -14.67 -32.25 33.22
C SER A 2 -15.64 -32.23 32.04
N ASP A 3 -16.22 -31.07 31.77
CA ASP A 3 -16.73 -30.69 30.44
C ASP A 3 -16.83 -29.16 30.41
N ALA A 4 -15.68 -28.50 30.28
CA ALA A 4 -15.57 -27.03 30.27
C ALA A 4 -14.85 -26.52 29.01
N GLY A 5 -14.78 -27.32 27.95
CA GLY A 5 -13.94 -27.04 26.78
C GLY A 5 -14.66 -26.51 25.53
N ALA A 6 -15.99 -26.69 25.40
CA ALA A 6 -16.63 -26.61 24.08
C ALA A 6 -17.40 -25.31 23.74
N SER A 7 -17.61 -24.38 24.68
CA SER A 7 -18.67 -23.36 24.51
C SER A 7 -18.23 -21.91 24.23
N HIS A 8 -16.94 -21.58 24.14
CA HIS A 8 -16.50 -20.17 24.03
C HIS A 8 -16.27 -19.67 22.59
N HIS A 9 -16.07 -20.57 21.62
CA HIS A 9 -15.77 -20.22 20.23
C HIS A 9 -16.95 -19.60 19.45
N PRO A 10 -18.19 -20.12 19.53
CA PRO A 10 -19.30 -19.57 18.76
C PRO A 10 -19.74 -18.18 19.25
N ASP A 11 -19.57 -17.88 20.53
CA ASP A 11 -19.88 -16.57 21.11
C ASP A 11 -18.81 -15.52 20.72
N LEU A 12 -17.52 -15.91 20.76
CA LEU A 12 -16.42 -15.05 20.31
C LEU A 12 -16.52 -14.72 18.81
N GLU A 13 -16.79 -15.69 17.94
CA GLU A 13 -16.92 -15.44 16.51
C GLU A 13 -18.12 -14.53 16.20
N THR A 14 -19.20 -14.65 16.97
CA THR A 14 -20.37 -13.77 16.87
C THR A 14 -20.04 -12.34 17.31
N LEU A 15 -19.30 -12.20 18.42
CA LEU A 15 -18.77 -10.92 18.89
C LEU A 15 -17.83 -10.29 17.86
N LEU A 16 -16.91 -11.07 17.28
CA LEU A 16 -15.97 -10.59 16.26
C LEU A 16 -16.69 -10.18 14.98
N ARG A 17 -17.67 -10.94 14.49
CA ARG A 17 -18.47 -10.55 13.32
C ARG A 17 -19.24 -9.25 13.54
N ARG A 18 -19.72 -9.03 14.76
CA ARG A 18 -20.43 -7.80 15.14
C ARG A 18 -19.48 -6.63 15.32
N ALA A 19 -18.31 -6.86 15.92
CA ALA A 19 -17.27 -5.84 16.11
C ALA A 19 -16.60 -5.45 14.79
N LEU A 20 -16.47 -6.39 13.85
CA LEU A 20 -15.95 -6.21 12.50
C LEU A 20 -17.07 -6.04 11.47
N ALA A 21 -18.30 -5.74 11.90
CA ALA A 21 -19.37 -5.42 10.98
C ALA A 21 -18.92 -4.25 10.10
N PRO A 22 -19.20 -4.27 8.78
CA PRO A 22 -18.73 -3.23 7.89
C PRO A 22 -19.19 -1.86 8.39
N ILE A 23 -18.23 -1.06 8.84
CA ILE A 23 -18.46 0.35 9.13
C ILE A 23 -18.48 1.09 7.79
N GLU A 24 -19.46 1.98 7.62
CA GLU A 24 -19.44 2.88 6.47
C GLU A 24 -18.21 3.79 6.63
N PRO A 25 -17.24 3.75 5.70
CA PRO A 25 -16.07 4.62 5.81
C PRO A 25 -16.50 6.09 5.70
N PRO A 26 -15.79 7.02 6.37
CA PRO A 26 -16.02 8.44 6.19
C PRO A 26 -15.95 8.84 4.72
N ALA A 27 -16.82 9.76 4.29
CA ALA A 27 -16.92 10.18 2.89
C ALA A 27 -15.60 10.72 2.31
N ASP A 28 -14.75 11.29 3.16
CA ASP A 28 -13.45 11.88 2.82
C ASP A 28 -12.25 10.94 3.01
N LEU A 29 -12.46 9.68 3.41
CA LEU A 29 -11.37 8.75 3.74
C LEU A 29 -10.43 8.54 2.56
N THR A 30 -10.99 8.41 1.35
CA THR A 30 -10.22 8.17 0.13
C THR A 30 -9.34 9.38 -0.19
N ASP A 31 -9.91 10.60 -0.11
CA ASP A 31 -9.18 11.84 -0.37
C ASP A 31 -8.06 12.06 0.66
N ARG A 32 -8.34 11.80 1.95
CA ARG A 32 -7.32 11.87 3.01
C ARG A 32 -6.20 10.85 2.83
N LEU A 33 -6.54 9.63 2.43
CA LEU A 33 -5.56 8.58 2.19
C LEU A 33 -4.69 8.91 0.97
N GLU A 34 -5.30 9.41 -0.11
CA GLU A 34 -4.57 9.87 -1.28
C GLU A 34 -3.59 11.00 -0.92
N ALA A 35 -4.06 12.02 -0.20
CA ALA A 35 -3.20 13.11 0.26
C ALA A 35 -2.03 12.61 1.12
N ARG A 36 -2.29 11.69 2.06
CA ARG A 36 -1.25 11.14 2.93
C ARG A 36 -0.20 10.33 2.18
N LEU A 37 -0.63 9.46 1.27
CA LEU A 37 0.30 8.67 0.48
C LEU A 37 1.13 9.57 -0.44
N GLN A 38 0.53 10.62 -1.00
CA GLN A 38 1.25 11.62 -1.78
C GLN A 38 2.33 12.32 -0.96
N THR A 39 2.00 12.79 0.25
CA THR A 39 2.99 13.37 1.16
C THR A 39 4.13 12.41 1.49
N ILE A 40 3.84 11.12 1.69
CA ILE A 40 4.88 10.10 1.97
C ILE A 40 5.80 9.92 0.76
N THR A 41 5.22 9.87 -0.45
CA THR A 41 6.01 9.76 -1.70
C THR A 41 6.90 10.98 -1.90
N GLU A 42 6.39 12.19 -1.66
CA GLU A 42 7.15 13.44 -1.76
C GLU A 42 8.29 13.49 -0.74
N LEU A 43 8.01 13.18 0.53
CA LEU A 43 9.06 13.12 1.57
C LEU A 43 10.15 12.10 1.23
N ALA A 44 9.77 10.95 0.69
CA ALA A 44 10.73 9.94 0.26
C ALA A 44 11.57 10.42 -0.93
N ALA A 45 11.01 11.22 -1.84
CA ALA A 45 11.75 11.82 -2.94
C ALA A 45 12.76 12.85 -2.43
N ASP A 46 12.34 13.75 -1.53
CA ASP A 46 13.23 14.75 -0.91
C ASP A 46 14.42 14.09 -0.20
N GLU A 47 14.17 12.97 0.51
CA GLU A 47 15.22 12.19 1.18
C GLU A 47 16.23 11.56 0.20
N LEU A 48 15.79 11.18 -0.99
CA LEU A 48 16.66 10.65 -2.03
C LEU A 48 17.41 11.76 -2.78
N GLU A 49 16.78 12.91 -3.00
CA GLU A 49 17.43 14.08 -3.60
C GLU A 49 18.51 14.66 -2.68
N ALA A 50 18.27 14.65 -1.37
CA ALA A 50 19.26 15.03 -0.36
C ALA A 50 20.41 14.02 -0.22
N TRP A 51 20.28 12.81 -0.78
CA TRP A 51 21.32 11.79 -0.71
C TRP A 51 22.41 12.02 -1.77
N GLU A 52 23.59 12.44 -1.32
CA GLU A 52 24.73 12.68 -2.21
C GLU A 52 25.36 11.39 -2.77
N LEU A 53 25.78 11.42 -4.05
CA LEU A 53 26.48 10.32 -4.74
C LEU A 53 27.77 9.86 -4.01
N SER A 54 28.43 10.76 -3.27
CA SER A 54 29.62 10.46 -2.45
C SER A 54 29.32 9.41 -1.36
N ALA A 55 28.10 9.42 -0.82
CA ALA A 55 27.64 8.51 0.22
C ALA A 55 27.30 7.09 -0.31
N MET A 56 27.22 6.89 -1.63
CA MET A 56 27.05 5.56 -2.22
C MET A 56 28.25 4.63 -1.95
N ARG A 57 29.42 5.19 -1.60
CA ARG A 57 30.65 4.41 -1.43
C ARG A 57 30.70 3.61 -0.12
N ASP A 58 29.94 4.00 0.89
CA ASP A 58 29.84 3.28 2.17
C ASP A 58 28.43 2.68 2.36
N PRO A 59 28.28 1.34 2.30
CA PRO A 59 26.99 0.68 2.43
C PRO A 59 26.31 0.90 3.79
N ARG A 60 27.06 1.28 4.83
CA ARG A 60 26.48 1.55 6.15
C ARG A 60 25.62 2.81 6.17
N ASN A 61 25.86 3.73 5.24
CA ASN A 61 25.09 4.97 5.14
C ASN A 61 23.81 4.81 4.28
N TRP A 62 23.56 3.60 3.76
CA TRP A 62 22.42 3.36 2.87
C TRP A 62 21.10 3.15 3.61
N ALA A 63 21.11 2.94 4.93
CA ALA A 63 19.91 2.57 5.66
C ALA A 63 18.76 3.57 5.47
N ARG A 64 19.04 4.87 5.56
CA ARG A 64 18.05 5.94 5.40
C ARG A 64 17.57 6.08 3.95
N PRO A 65 18.44 6.16 2.92
CA PRO A 65 18.02 6.16 1.53
C PRO A 65 17.28 4.89 1.10
N ALA A 66 17.72 3.72 1.54
CA ALA A 66 17.05 2.45 1.25
C ALA A 66 15.64 2.43 1.84
N ALA A 67 15.47 2.94 3.07
CA ALA A 67 14.15 3.13 3.65
C ALA A 67 13.29 4.10 2.83
N ALA A 68 13.86 5.21 2.35
CA ALA A 68 13.14 6.15 1.46
C ALA A 68 12.68 5.48 0.15
N VAL A 69 13.54 4.69 -0.52
CA VAL A 69 13.13 3.93 -1.71
C VAL A 69 11.98 2.97 -1.41
N VAL A 70 12.08 2.19 -0.34
CA VAL A 70 11.07 1.18 0.03
C VAL A 70 9.75 1.86 0.40
N VAL A 71 9.79 2.88 1.26
CA VAL A 71 8.60 3.59 1.74
C VAL A 71 7.96 4.40 0.61
N GLY A 72 8.75 5.15 -0.16
CA GLY A 72 8.28 5.93 -1.30
C GLY A 72 7.70 5.05 -2.40
N GLY A 73 8.36 3.93 -2.71
CA GLY A 73 7.87 2.96 -3.68
C GLY A 73 6.57 2.29 -3.25
N ALA A 74 6.45 1.88 -1.98
CA ALA A 74 5.22 1.31 -1.44
C ALA A 74 4.06 2.32 -1.46
N ALA A 75 4.31 3.57 -1.04
CA ALA A 75 3.31 4.63 -1.05
C ALA A 75 2.86 4.98 -2.47
N GLY A 76 3.80 5.07 -3.42
CA GLY A 76 3.51 5.31 -4.83
C GLY A 76 2.67 4.19 -5.45
N ALA A 77 3.00 2.92 -5.19
CA ALA A 77 2.22 1.79 -5.65
C ALA A 77 0.80 1.80 -5.06
N ALA A 78 0.67 2.10 -3.76
CA ALA A 78 -0.63 2.22 -3.10
C ALA A 78 -1.49 3.34 -3.71
N LEU A 79 -0.90 4.49 -4.04
CA LEU A 79 -1.58 5.60 -4.75
C LEU A 79 -2.15 5.17 -6.10
N VAL A 80 -1.34 4.46 -6.90
CA VAL A 80 -1.78 3.97 -8.22
C VAL A 80 -2.99 3.05 -8.06
N VAL A 81 -2.91 2.09 -7.14
CA VAL A 81 -4.02 1.16 -6.85
C VAL A 81 -5.26 1.93 -6.34
N LEU A 82 -5.09 2.87 -5.41
CA LEU A 82 -6.19 3.66 -4.84
C LEU A 82 -6.91 4.47 -5.93
N ARG A 83 -6.16 5.20 -6.76
CA ARG A 83 -6.71 5.97 -7.88
C ARG A 83 -7.40 5.09 -8.91
N ALA A 84 -6.85 3.90 -9.17
CA ALA A 84 -7.45 2.93 -10.08
C ALA A 84 -8.81 2.45 -9.53
N ARG A 85 -8.88 2.08 -8.24
CA ARG A 85 -10.14 1.68 -7.57
C ARG A 85 -11.16 2.81 -7.54
N HIS A 86 -10.75 4.03 -7.21
CA HIS A 86 -11.64 5.20 -7.18
C HIS A 86 -12.25 5.48 -8.57
N ARG A 87 -11.44 5.43 -9.62
CA ARG A 87 -11.94 5.56 -11.01
C ARG A 87 -12.87 4.42 -11.43
N ALA A 88 -12.62 3.19 -10.98
CA ALA A 88 -13.48 2.04 -11.26
C ALA A 88 -14.87 2.21 -10.62
N ALA A 89 -14.88 2.62 -9.35
CA ALA A 89 -16.10 2.90 -8.58
C ALA A 89 -16.94 4.01 -9.23
N ALA A 90 -16.31 5.14 -9.60
CA ALA A 90 -16.97 6.24 -10.28
C ALA A 90 -17.58 5.83 -11.64
N ARG A 91 -17.00 4.84 -12.32
CA ARG A 91 -17.45 4.36 -13.64
C ARG A 91 -18.45 3.19 -13.58
N ARG A 92 -18.87 2.73 -12.40
CA ARG A 92 -19.69 1.52 -12.19
C ARG A 92 -19.14 0.28 -12.93
N ARG A 93 -17.83 0.20 -13.16
CA ARG A 93 -17.17 -0.93 -13.84
C ARG A 93 -16.69 -1.95 -12.81
N ARG A 94 -16.82 -3.24 -13.14
CA ARG A 94 -16.39 -4.35 -12.28
C ARG A 94 -14.89 -4.22 -11.96
N PRO A 95 -14.48 -4.33 -10.67
CA PRO A 95 -13.13 -3.96 -10.23
C PRO A 95 -11.99 -4.83 -10.76
N SER A 96 -12.28 -6.02 -11.31
CA SER A 96 -11.28 -6.97 -11.80
C SER A 96 -10.37 -6.38 -12.89
N GLY A 97 -10.94 -5.79 -13.93
CA GLY A 97 -10.13 -5.31 -15.08
C GLY A 97 -9.20 -4.14 -14.77
N VAL A 98 -9.46 -3.39 -13.69
CA VAL A 98 -8.65 -2.24 -13.30
C VAL A 98 -7.46 -2.65 -12.42
N VAL A 99 -7.67 -3.64 -11.56
CA VAL A 99 -6.58 -4.29 -10.82
C VAL A 99 -5.65 -4.98 -11.80
N ASP A 100 -6.19 -5.71 -12.79
CA ASP A 100 -5.37 -6.38 -13.81
C ASP A 100 -4.59 -5.38 -14.67
N ALA A 101 -5.16 -4.21 -14.96
CA ALA A 101 -4.47 -3.15 -15.71
C ALA A 101 -3.36 -2.48 -14.89
N ALA A 102 -3.61 -2.20 -13.61
CA ALA A 102 -2.61 -1.69 -12.69
C ALA A 102 -1.47 -2.70 -12.48
N GLU A 103 -1.81 -3.99 -12.37
CA GLU A 103 -0.85 -5.07 -12.24
C GLU A 103 0.01 -5.21 -13.49
N ARG A 104 -0.57 -5.10 -14.70
CA ARG A 104 0.19 -5.09 -15.95
C ARG A 104 1.15 -3.91 -16.02
N ALA A 105 0.69 -2.70 -15.70
CA ALA A 105 1.53 -1.51 -15.69
C ALA A 105 2.67 -1.64 -14.66
N LEU A 106 2.39 -2.18 -13.48
CA LEU A 106 3.39 -2.41 -12.44
C LEU A 106 4.43 -3.46 -12.88
N ARG A 107 3.98 -4.56 -13.50
CA ARG A 107 4.88 -5.60 -14.04
C ARG A 107 5.74 -5.06 -15.17
N GLU A 108 5.22 -4.19 -16.02
CA GLU A 108 5.94 -3.56 -17.11
C GLU A 108 7.06 -2.65 -16.56
N VAL A 109 6.74 -1.76 -15.63
CA VAL A 109 7.72 -0.89 -14.95
C VAL A 109 8.78 -1.72 -14.22
N PHE A 110 8.38 -2.78 -13.51
CA PHE A 110 9.31 -3.64 -12.79
C PHE A 110 10.21 -4.45 -13.74
N SER A 111 9.67 -4.89 -14.88
CA SER A 111 10.44 -5.60 -15.91
C SER A 111 11.47 -4.70 -16.57
N GLU A 112 11.13 -3.43 -16.82
CA GLU A 112 12.05 -2.44 -17.39
C GLU A 112 13.14 -2.08 -16.38
N ALA A 113 12.80 -1.90 -15.11
CA ALA A 113 13.77 -1.65 -14.04
C ALA A 113 14.75 -2.83 -13.88
N ARG A 114 14.25 -4.08 -13.94
CA ARG A 114 15.09 -5.28 -13.86
C ARG A 114 16.00 -5.44 -15.09
N ARG A 115 15.53 -5.02 -16.26
CA ARG A 115 16.32 -5.00 -17.50
C ARG A 115 17.46 -3.99 -17.42
N LEU A 116 17.22 -2.82 -16.84
CA LEU A 116 18.23 -1.77 -16.67
C LEU A 116 19.25 -2.09 -15.57
N ALA A 117 18.87 -2.92 -14.59
CA ALA A 117 19.75 -3.36 -13.51
C ALA A 117 20.64 -4.57 -13.86
N ARG A 118 20.59 -5.07 -15.10
CA ARG A 118 21.35 -6.24 -15.58
C ARG A 118 22.32 -5.83 -16.67
#